data_AF-A0A2E8IUE7-F1
#
_entry.id   AF-A0A2E8IUE7-F1
#
_cell.length_a   1.000
_cell.length_b   1.000
_cell.length_c   1.000
_cell.angle_alpha   90.00
_cell.angle_beta   90.00
_cell.angle_gamma   90.00
#
_symmetry.space_group_name_H-M   'P 1'
#
loop_
_entity.id
_entity.type
_entity.pdbx_description
1 polymer ?
#
loop_
_entity_poly.entity_id
_entity_poly.type
_entity_poly.pdbx_seq_one_letter_code
_entity_poly.pdbx_strand_id
1 'polypeptide(L)'
;MNNETEVGDVPNVAWEEKLFAGIAKLMLCLAVAKNALSNDETIVAAINKAAKYTVFEPTPRQMESLKVYQNNEHHMEGWLYNHYILMLYALRHFGRSLPESAYRTLELSIFWSDLGKLDTKKDSPKKVWEDGTPQSTTFGHDKKSAEMHEEAHPEARMVNYLVAEHMNAHNTEEQFEKVKKLAGYEWLNPQLNDLLNSDGLMPEWDTIAWPHGKNLSKKQYAWVCRAHNPLLYIKQQCDDAGRISELAF
;
A
#
# COMPACT_ATOMS: atom_id res chain seq x y z
N MET A 1 16.67 -36.61 29.29
CA MET A 1 15.24 -36.97 29.32
C MET A 1 14.52 -35.74 29.82
N ASN A 2 14.16 -34.86 28.88
CA ASN A 2 12.80 -34.64 28.34
C ASN A 2 12.05 -33.66 29.25
N ASN A 3 11.92 -32.41 28.80
CA ASN A 3 10.67 -31.82 28.28
C ASN A 3 9.87 -31.22 29.45
N GLU A 4 9.30 -30.02 29.42
CA GLU A 4 8.67 -29.27 28.32
C GLU A 4 8.81 -27.76 28.58
N THR A 5 9.11 -27.02 27.52
CA THR A 5 8.84 -25.58 27.42
C THR A 5 7.33 -25.38 27.33
N GLU A 6 6.71 -24.84 28.37
CA GLU A 6 5.39 -24.21 28.26
C GLU A 6 5.56 -22.91 27.47
N VAL A 7 5.33 -23.01 26.17
CA VAL A 7 5.03 -21.84 25.33
C VAL A 7 3.65 -21.40 25.76
N GLY A 8 3.58 -20.27 26.47
CA GLY A 8 2.34 -19.69 26.94
C GLY A 8 1.33 -19.55 25.80
N ASP A 9 0.10 -19.97 26.10
CA ASP A 9 -1.05 -19.84 25.22
C ASP A 9 -1.15 -18.40 24.70
N VAL A 10 -0.95 -18.23 23.39
CA VAL A 10 -1.31 -17.01 22.69
C VAL A 10 -2.84 -16.93 22.75
N PRO A 11 -3.43 -15.81 23.22
CA PRO A 11 -4.87 -15.70 23.38
C PRO A 11 -5.59 -16.06 22.09
N ASN A 12 -6.59 -16.92 22.23
CA ASN A 12 -7.53 -17.30 21.19
C ASN A 12 -8.40 -16.07 20.83
N VAL A 13 -7.89 -15.21 19.95
CA VAL A 13 -8.66 -14.10 19.37
C VAL A 13 -9.25 -14.60 18.06
N ALA A 14 -10.56 -14.79 18.02
CA ALA A 14 -11.28 -15.20 16.82
C ALA A 14 -11.22 -14.07 15.76
N TRP A 15 -10.27 -14.16 14.82
CA TRP A 15 -10.08 -13.22 13.71
C TRP A 15 -10.76 -13.72 12.42
N GLU A 16 -12.08 -13.88 12.43
CA GLU A 16 -12.84 -14.18 11.20
C GLU A 16 -13.38 -12.89 10.55
N GLU A 17 -12.48 -12.05 10.02
CA GLU A 17 -12.84 -11.03 9.04
C GLU A 17 -12.94 -11.70 7.66
N LYS A 18 -14.10 -11.58 7.00
CA LYS A 18 -14.40 -12.26 5.73
C LYS A 18 -14.05 -11.35 4.54
N LEU A 19 -13.29 -11.89 3.58
CA LEU A 19 -13.01 -11.30 2.27
C LEU A 19 -13.64 -12.17 1.17
N PHE A 20 -14.00 -11.57 0.04
CA PHE A 20 -14.38 -12.27 -1.21
C PHE A 20 -15.38 -13.43 -1.05
N ALA A 21 -16.68 -13.12 -1.04
CA ALA A 21 -17.74 -14.12 -0.90
C ALA A 21 -17.67 -14.95 0.40
N GLY A 22 -17.04 -14.40 1.45
CA GLY A 22 -17.09 -14.97 2.80
C GLY A 22 -15.85 -15.75 3.25
N ILE A 23 -14.75 -15.75 2.49
CA ILE A 23 -13.49 -16.44 2.81
C ILE A 23 -12.76 -15.69 3.93
N ALA A 24 -12.37 -16.36 5.00
CA ALA A 24 -11.60 -15.73 6.07
C ALA A 24 -10.24 -15.22 5.54
N LYS A 25 -9.86 -13.98 5.89
CA LYS A 25 -8.57 -13.36 5.52
C LYS A 25 -7.39 -14.30 5.72
N LEU A 26 -7.34 -14.98 6.87
CA LEU A 26 -6.25 -15.90 7.24
C LEU A 26 -6.12 -17.12 6.31
N MET A 27 -7.19 -17.53 5.63
CA MET A 27 -7.13 -18.64 4.67
C MET A 27 -6.38 -18.28 3.38
N LEU A 28 -6.16 -16.98 3.14
CA LEU A 28 -5.41 -16.48 1.98
C LEU A 28 -3.93 -16.26 2.29
N CYS A 29 -3.58 -16.16 3.57
CA CYS A 29 -2.20 -15.95 4.02
C CYS A 29 -1.43 -17.27 4.09
N LEU A 30 -0.10 -17.16 3.99
CA LEU A 30 0.79 -18.21 4.49
C LEU A 30 0.91 -18.09 6.02
N ALA A 31 1.83 -18.86 6.63
CA ALA A 31 2.03 -18.84 8.07
C ALA A 31 2.24 -17.41 8.60
N VAL A 32 1.51 -17.06 9.67
CA VAL A 32 1.46 -15.70 10.23
C VAL A 32 2.40 -15.53 11.42
N ALA A 33 2.71 -16.62 12.12
CA ALA A 33 3.55 -16.57 13.33
C ALA A 33 4.99 -16.15 13.01
N LYS A 34 5.59 -15.34 13.89
CA LYS A 34 6.97 -14.82 13.76
C LYS A 34 8.04 -15.92 13.66
N ASN A 35 7.79 -17.11 14.20
CA ASN A 35 8.68 -18.26 14.12
C ASN A 35 8.39 -19.19 12.93
N ALA A 36 7.39 -18.86 12.10
CA ALA A 36 6.95 -19.67 10.97
C ALA A 36 7.17 -18.90 9.65
N LEU A 37 8.44 -18.64 9.33
CA LEU A 37 8.82 -17.99 8.07
C LEU A 37 8.70 -18.99 6.91
N SER A 38 7.94 -18.64 5.87
CA SER A 38 7.87 -19.42 4.64
C SER A 38 9.17 -19.33 3.82
N ASN A 39 9.49 -20.38 3.06
CA ASN A 39 10.62 -20.35 2.11
C ASN A 39 10.30 -19.49 0.87
N ASP A 40 11.34 -19.16 0.11
CA ASP A 40 11.25 -18.24 -1.04
C ASP A 40 10.33 -18.78 -2.12
N GLU A 41 10.43 -20.07 -2.45
CA GLU A 41 9.61 -20.69 -3.50
C GLU A 41 8.12 -20.62 -3.15
N THR A 42 7.77 -20.85 -1.89
CA THR A 42 6.39 -20.77 -1.40
C THR A 42 5.88 -19.34 -1.43
N ILE A 43 6.70 -18.37 -1.02
CA ILE A 43 6.35 -16.94 -1.05
C ILE A 43 6.08 -16.50 -2.49
N VAL A 44 7.00 -16.81 -3.42
CA VAL A 44 6.86 -16.46 -4.84
C VAL A 44 5.63 -17.11 -5.46
N ALA A 45 5.42 -18.40 -5.21
CA ALA A 45 4.25 -19.12 -5.72
C ALA A 45 2.93 -18.51 -5.20
N ALA A 46 2.87 -18.11 -3.93
CA ALA A 46 1.66 -17.51 -3.35
C ALA A 46 1.38 -16.11 -3.91
N ILE A 47 2.40 -15.26 -4.04
CA ILE A 47 2.28 -13.93 -4.65
C ILE A 47 1.82 -14.05 -6.11
N ASN A 48 2.44 -14.94 -6.89
CA ASN A 48 2.08 -15.15 -8.29
C ASN A 48 0.71 -15.79 -8.49
N LYS A 49 0.25 -16.61 -7.54
CA LYS A 49 -1.13 -17.11 -7.53
C LYS A 49 -2.15 -16.00 -7.24
N ALA A 50 -1.79 -15.06 -6.36
CA ALA A 50 -2.63 -13.93 -6.00
C ALA A 50 -2.67 -12.87 -7.11
N ALA A 51 -1.58 -12.68 -7.86
CA ALA A 51 -1.55 -11.87 -9.07
C ALA A 51 -2.44 -12.48 -10.17
N LYS A 52 -2.95 -11.62 -11.05
CA LYS A 52 -3.76 -11.96 -12.22
C LYS A 52 -2.95 -11.88 -13.51
N TYR A 53 -2.15 -10.83 -13.69
CA TYR A 53 -1.49 -10.56 -14.96
C TYR A 53 0.04 -10.54 -14.87
N THR A 54 0.58 -10.12 -13.73
CA THR A 54 2.02 -9.95 -13.51
C THR A 54 2.62 -11.20 -12.89
N VAL A 55 3.77 -11.63 -13.44
CA VAL A 55 4.61 -12.66 -12.81
C VAL A 55 5.75 -11.93 -12.12
N PHE A 56 5.83 -12.10 -10.82
CA PHE A 56 6.85 -11.54 -9.96
C PHE A 56 8.00 -12.53 -9.77
N GLU A 57 9.21 -12.05 -10.02
CA GLU A 57 10.47 -12.74 -9.77
C GLU A 57 11.33 -11.84 -8.88
N PRO A 58 11.08 -11.81 -7.56
CA PRO A 58 11.77 -10.90 -6.66
C PRO A 58 13.28 -11.14 -6.68
N THR A 59 14.06 -10.07 -6.74
CA THR A 59 15.51 -10.14 -6.50
C THR A 59 15.79 -10.56 -5.05
N PRO A 60 17.00 -11.02 -4.71
CA PRO A 60 17.34 -11.39 -3.33
C PRO A 60 17.03 -10.28 -2.31
N ARG A 61 17.32 -9.01 -2.63
CA ARG A 61 17.00 -7.87 -1.76
C ARG A 61 15.49 -7.65 -1.61
N GLN A 62 14.73 -7.77 -2.70
CA GLN A 62 13.27 -7.67 -2.63
C GLN A 62 12.67 -8.81 -1.79
N MET A 63 13.25 -10.01 -1.88
CA MET A 63 12.86 -11.14 -1.05
C MET A 63 13.14 -10.90 0.43
N GLU A 64 14.30 -10.33 0.77
CA GLU A 64 14.60 -9.89 2.15
C GLU A 64 13.55 -8.89 2.66
N SER A 65 13.15 -7.91 1.84
CA SER A 65 12.08 -6.96 2.20
C SER A 65 10.74 -7.66 2.45
N LEU A 66 10.34 -8.59 1.59
CA LEU A 66 9.10 -9.38 1.74
C LEU A 66 9.07 -10.19 3.05
N LYS A 67 10.25 -10.52 3.59
CA LYS A 67 10.43 -11.26 4.85
C LYS A 67 10.55 -10.37 6.08
N VAL A 68 10.18 -9.10 5.99
CA VAL A 68 10.07 -8.22 7.17
C VAL A 68 8.81 -8.58 7.96
N TYR A 69 8.99 -9.06 9.19
CA TYR A 69 7.88 -9.26 10.12
C TYR A 69 7.29 -7.92 10.57
N GLN A 70 6.00 -7.73 10.45
CA GLN A 70 5.28 -6.55 10.88
C GLN A 70 4.58 -6.87 12.21
N ASN A 71 4.92 -6.13 13.27
CA ASN A 71 4.40 -6.38 14.62
C ASN A 71 3.69 -5.13 15.16
N ASN A 72 2.73 -4.62 14.41
CA ASN A 72 1.86 -3.54 14.85
C ASN A 72 0.40 -3.88 14.55
N GLU A 73 -0.51 -3.14 15.19
CA GLU A 73 -1.96 -3.35 15.12
C GLU A 73 -2.55 -3.29 13.70
N HIS A 74 -1.83 -2.63 12.78
CA HIS A 74 -2.24 -2.47 11.39
C HIS A 74 -1.91 -3.69 10.51
N HIS A 75 -0.95 -4.52 10.94
CA HIS A 75 -0.38 -5.60 10.15
C HIS A 75 -0.42 -6.93 10.89
N MET A 76 -1.63 -7.33 11.30
CA MET A 76 -1.87 -8.59 12.00
C MET A 76 -1.65 -9.82 11.11
N GLU A 77 -1.52 -9.64 9.79
CA GLU A 77 -1.08 -10.68 8.85
C GLU A 77 0.40 -11.10 9.01
N GLY A 78 1.14 -10.46 9.91
CA GLY A 78 2.49 -10.86 10.32
C GLY A 78 3.54 -10.47 9.28
N TRP A 79 3.95 -11.41 8.43
CA TRP A 79 5.01 -11.17 7.46
C TRP A 79 4.54 -10.30 6.29
N LEU A 80 5.42 -9.40 5.79
CA LEU A 80 5.08 -8.46 4.73
C LEU A 80 4.57 -9.13 3.44
N TYR A 81 5.08 -10.31 3.07
CA TYR A 81 4.54 -11.05 1.92
C TYR A 81 3.05 -11.38 2.06
N ASN A 82 2.53 -11.61 3.28
CA ASN A 82 1.10 -11.85 3.48
C ASN A 82 0.29 -10.59 3.18
N HIS A 83 0.81 -9.42 3.54
CA HIS A 83 0.20 -8.14 3.19
C HIS A 83 0.03 -8.04 1.67
N TYR A 84 1.07 -8.37 0.91
CA TYR A 84 1.06 -8.28 -0.55
C TYR A 84 0.07 -9.25 -1.18
N ILE A 85 0.06 -10.50 -0.71
CA ILE A 85 -0.89 -11.53 -1.16
C ILE A 85 -2.32 -11.04 -1.00
N LEU A 86 -2.64 -10.47 0.17
CA LEU A 86 -3.97 -9.94 0.47
C LEU A 86 -4.33 -8.74 -0.42
N MET A 87 -3.40 -7.80 -0.63
CA MET A 87 -3.62 -6.66 -1.53
C MET A 87 -3.86 -7.11 -2.98
N LEU A 88 -3.14 -8.11 -3.46
CA LEU A 88 -3.32 -8.66 -4.81
C LEU A 88 -4.67 -9.36 -4.96
N TYR A 89 -5.11 -10.14 -3.97
CA TYR A 89 -6.47 -10.70 -3.98
C TYR A 89 -7.55 -9.62 -3.90
N ALA A 90 -7.35 -8.55 -3.13
CA ALA A 90 -8.22 -7.39 -3.12
C ALA A 90 -8.34 -6.76 -4.51
N LEU A 91 -7.20 -6.53 -5.17
CA LEU A 91 -7.20 -6.03 -6.54
C LEU A 91 -7.99 -6.94 -7.50
N ARG A 92 -7.97 -8.27 -7.33
CA ARG A 92 -8.78 -9.20 -8.15
C ARG A 92 -10.28 -9.00 -8.02
N HIS A 93 -10.73 -8.67 -6.82
CA HIS A 93 -12.14 -8.46 -6.60
C HIS A 93 -12.60 -7.09 -7.10
N PHE A 94 -11.85 -6.05 -6.76
CA PHE A 94 -12.28 -4.67 -6.95
C PHE A 94 -11.79 -4.06 -8.25
N GLY A 95 -10.61 -4.46 -8.71
CA GLY A 95 -10.06 -4.11 -10.01
C GLY A 95 -10.65 -4.91 -11.17
N ARG A 96 -11.71 -5.72 -10.96
CA ARG A 96 -12.25 -6.63 -11.97
C ARG A 96 -12.70 -5.95 -13.28
N SER A 97 -13.09 -4.68 -13.21
CA SER A 97 -13.52 -3.87 -14.34
C SER A 97 -12.40 -2.96 -14.90
N LEU A 98 -11.21 -2.99 -14.32
CA LEU A 98 -10.09 -2.20 -14.83
C LEU A 98 -9.58 -2.76 -16.16
N PRO A 99 -9.16 -1.90 -17.09
CA PRO A 99 -8.38 -2.33 -18.24
C PRO A 99 -7.11 -3.05 -17.80
N GLU A 100 -6.65 -4.02 -18.59
CA GLU A 100 -5.46 -4.84 -18.25
C GLU A 100 -4.22 -3.97 -17.97
N SER A 101 -4.00 -2.91 -18.74
CA SER A 101 -2.86 -1.99 -18.55
C SER A 101 -2.88 -1.35 -17.15
N ALA A 102 -4.01 -0.76 -16.75
CA ALA A 102 -4.21 -0.17 -15.44
C ALA A 102 -4.06 -1.21 -14.32
N TYR A 103 -4.58 -2.42 -14.55
CA TYR A 103 -4.47 -3.52 -13.60
C TYR A 103 -3.02 -3.92 -13.37
N ARG A 104 -2.22 -4.10 -14.43
CA ARG A 104 -0.78 -4.42 -14.32
C ARG A 104 -0.02 -3.32 -13.59
N THR A 105 -0.32 -2.05 -13.88
CA THR A 105 0.25 -0.91 -13.15
C THR A 105 0.01 -1.03 -11.64
N LEU A 106 -1.21 -1.41 -11.24
CA LEU A 106 -1.55 -1.58 -9.82
C LEU A 106 -0.89 -2.78 -9.17
N GLU A 107 -0.78 -3.91 -9.87
CA GLU A 107 -0.04 -5.07 -9.37
C GLU A 107 1.42 -4.71 -9.08
N LEU A 108 2.07 -4.01 -10.02
CA LEU A 108 3.44 -3.52 -9.85
C LEU A 108 3.51 -2.54 -8.67
N SER A 109 2.61 -1.56 -8.58
CA SER A 109 2.60 -0.61 -7.47
C SER A 109 2.38 -1.26 -6.10
N ILE A 110 1.56 -2.31 -6.01
CA ILE A 110 1.39 -3.09 -4.77
C ILE A 110 2.71 -3.79 -4.40
N PHE A 111 3.36 -4.44 -5.37
CA PHE A 111 4.61 -5.13 -5.11
C PHE A 111 5.73 -4.17 -4.67
N TRP A 112 5.77 -2.97 -5.24
CA TRP A 112 6.81 -2.01 -4.87
C TRP A 112 6.49 -1.22 -3.60
N SER A 113 5.22 -1.09 -3.17
CA SER A 113 4.81 -0.06 -2.19
C SER A 113 5.52 -0.08 -0.83
N ASP A 114 5.91 -1.26 -0.35
CA ASP A 114 6.43 -1.42 1.00
C ASP A 114 7.82 -2.05 1.08
N LEU A 115 8.54 -2.16 -0.04
CA LEU A 115 9.87 -2.77 -0.05
C LEU A 115 10.88 -1.98 0.82
N GLY A 116 10.70 -0.67 0.91
CA GLY A 116 11.48 0.22 1.78
C GLY A 116 11.24 0.03 3.28
N LYS A 117 10.32 -0.85 3.70
CA LYS A 117 10.15 -1.20 5.12
C LYS A 117 11.41 -1.85 5.70
N LEU A 118 12.17 -2.60 4.90
CA LEU A 118 13.44 -3.19 5.34
C LEU A 118 14.42 -2.12 5.85
N ASP A 119 14.56 -1.03 5.10
CA ASP A 119 15.51 0.05 5.40
C ASP A 119 15.01 1.03 6.47
N THR A 120 13.69 1.08 6.72
CA THR A 120 13.07 2.11 7.58
C THR A 120 12.49 1.57 8.88
N LYS A 121 12.44 0.24 9.05
CA LYS A 121 11.87 -0.40 10.24
C LYS A 121 12.64 -0.05 11.51
N LYS A 122 11.89 0.40 12.52
CA LYS A 122 12.37 0.73 13.86
C LYS A 122 11.34 0.36 14.91
N ASP A 123 11.78 0.04 16.11
CA ASP A 123 10.89 -0.14 17.24
C ASP A 123 10.33 1.22 17.70
N SER A 124 9.03 1.24 17.99
CA SER A 124 8.32 2.42 18.45
C SER A 124 8.69 2.70 19.91
N PRO A 125 9.16 3.91 20.24
CA PRO A 125 9.36 4.30 21.63
C PRO A 125 8.04 4.64 22.34
N LYS A 126 6.92 4.68 21.62
CA LYS A 126 5.61 5.14 22.13
C LYS A 126 4.52 4.08 22.12
N LYS A 127 4.66 3.02 21.31
CA LYS A 127 3.67 1.96 21.17
C LYS A 127 4.30 0.64 21.59
N VAL A 128 3.77 0.05 22.65
CA VAL A 128 4.13 -1.27 23.16
C VAL A 128 2.87 -2.12 23.25
N TRP A 129 3.02 -3.42 23.07
CA TRP A 129 1.98 -4.39 23.36
C TRP A 129 1.77 -4.54 24.88
N GLU A 130 0.71 -5.24 25.29
CA GLU A 130 0.39 -5.46 26.71
C GLU A 130 1.51 -6.19 27.47
N ASP A 131 2.26 -7.04 26.77
CA ASP A 131 3.44 -7.76 27.29
C ASP A 131 4.70 -6.89 27.38
N GLY A 132 4.62 -5.61 26.99
CA GLY A 132 5.73 -4.66 26.97
C GLY A 132 6.59 -4.71 25.70
N THR A 133 6.32 -5.61 24.76
CA THR A 133 7.07 -5.71 23.51
C THR A 133 6.81 -4.46 22.64
N PRO A 134 7.85 -3.74 22.16
CA PRO A 134 7.66 -2.61 21.26
C PRO A 134 7.00 -3.01 19.93
N GLN A 135 6.07 -2.19 19.45
CA GLN A 135 5.56 -2.30 18.09
C GLN A 135 6.58 -1.73 17.09
N SER A 136 6.65 -2.27 15.87
CA SER A 136 7.48 -1.66 14.81
C SER A 136 6.76 -0.54 14.07
N THR A 137 7.57 0.43 13.62
CA THR A 137 7.20 1.56 12.77
C THR A 137 8.12 1.61 11.56
N THR A 138 7.60 2.11 10.44
CA THR A 138 8.33 2.20 9.16
C THR A 138 8.09 3.57 8.53
N PHE A 139 8.42 4.65 9.25
CA PHE A 139 8.19 6.01 8.74
C PHE A 139 9.05 6.28 7.51
N GLY A 140 8.43 6.76 6.43
CA GLY A 140 9.11 7.07 5.16
C GLY A 140 9.36 5.86 4.25
N HIS A 141 8.79 4.69 4.56
CA HIS A 141 8.93 3.51 3.71
C HIS A 141 8.35 3.69 2.30
N ASP A 142 7.31 4.51 2.16
CA ASP A 142 6.71 4.94 0.90
C ASP A 142 7.72 5.65 0.00
N LYS A 143 8.42 6.64 0.55
CA LYS A 143 9.47 7.37 -0.17
C LYS A 143 10.63 6.46 -0.51
N LYS A 144 11.07 5.63 0.44
CA LYS A 144 12.19 4.73 0.19
C LYS A 144 11.86 3.70 -0.89
N SER A 145 10.63 3.19 -0.88
CA SER A 145 10.14 2.27 -1.91
C SER A 145 10.06 2.93 -3.29
N ALA A 146 9.61 4.19 -3.34
CA ALA A 146 9.59 4.97 -4.57
C ALA A 146 11.01 5.19 -5.12
N GLU A 147 11.96 5.60 -4.28
CA GLU A 147 13.38 5.73 -4.67
C GLU A 147 13.92 4.42 -5.28
N MET A 148 13.67 3.28 -4.61
CA MET A 148 14.10 1.97 -5.11
C MET A 148 13.47 1.60 -6.46
N HIS A 149 12.19 1.95 -6.64
CA HIS A 149 11.50 1.71 -7.90
C HIS A 149 12.02 2.64 -9.01
N GLU A 150 12.21 3.93 -8.73
CA GLU A 150 12.74 4.91 -9.68
C GLU A 150 14.16 4.56 -10.15
N GLU A 151 15.01 4.05 -9.26
CA GLU A 151 16.34 3.54 -9.61
C GLU A 151 16.27 2.32 -10.55
N ALA A 152 15.29 1.43 -10.35
CA ALA A 152 15.15 0.20 -11.14
C ALA A 152 14.38 0.39 -12.46
N HIS A 153 13.38 1.28 -12.46
CA HIS A 153 12.40 1.48 -13.53
C HIS A 153 12.04 2.96 -13.70
N PRO A 154 13.00 3.83 -14.07
CA PRO A 154 12.77 5.27 -14.21
C PRO A 154 11.71 5.62 -15.25
N GLU A 155 11.44 4.74 -16.22
CA GLU A 155 10.41 4.89 -17.24
C GLU A 155 8.99 4.72 -16.71
N ALA A 156 8.81 3.98 -15.60
CA ALA A 156 7.51 3.61 -15.06
C ALA A 156 6.97 4.67 -14.08
N ARG A 157 6.90 5.93 -14.52
CA ARG A 157 6.51 7.10 -13.70
C ARG A 157 5.20 6.92 -12.94
N MET A 158 4.18 6.33 -13.57
CA MET A 158 2.90 6.08 -12.91
C MET A 158 3.05 5.10 -11.73
N VAL A 159 3.82 4.02 -11.89
CA VAL A 159 4.06 3.06 -10.79
C VAL A 159 4.80 3.76 -9.66
N ASN A 160 5.84 4.55 -9.98
CA ASN A 160 6.59 5.32 -8.99
C ASN A 160 5.69 6.30 -8.22
N TYR A 161 4.84 7.04 -8.92
CA TYR A 161 3.88 7.96 -8.32
C TYR A 161 2.92 7.24 -7.36
N LEU A 162 2.35 6.11 -7.77
CA LEU A 162 1.44 5.33 -6.94
C LEU A 162 2.14 4.78 -5.70
N VAL A 163 3.40 4.35 -5.82
CA VAL A 163 4.23 3.90 -4.69
C VAL A 163 4.51 5.06 -3.73
N ALA A 164 4.95 6.21 -4.24
CA ALA A 164 5.28 7.38 -3.41
C ALA A 164 4.06 7.95 -2.66
N GLU A 165 2.87 7.84 -3.24
CA GLU A 165 1.67 8.47 -2.72
C GLU A 165 0.71 7.52 -1.99
N HIS A 166 1.03 6.22 -1.89
CA HIS A 166 0.10 5.24 -1.31
C HIS A 166 -0.27 5.55 0.14
N MET A 167 0.66 6.07 0.96
CA MET A 167 0.36 6.45 2.33
C MET A 167 -0.51 7.71 2.43
N ASN A 168 -0.37 8.65 1.48
CA ASN A 168 -1.22 9.83 1.41
C ASN A 168 -2.62 9.49 0.87
N ALA A 169 -2.75 8.39 0.11
CA ALA A 169 -4.01 7.91 -0.43
C ALA A 169 -5.07 7.76 0.69
N HIS A 170 -4.69 7.22 1.85
CA HIS A 170 -5.58 7.01 3.02
C HIS A 170 -6.34 8.28 3.46
N ASN A 171 -5.78 9.48 3.24
CA ASN A 171 -6.40 10.74 3.64
C ASN A 171 -6.98 11.52 2.45
N THR A 172 -6.94 10.96 1.23
CA THR A 172 -7.20 11.75 0.03
C THR A 172 -8.64 12.26 -0.04
N GLU A 173 -9.64 11.46 0.34
CA GLU A 173 -11.04 11.90 0.33
C GLU A 173 -11.27 13.11 1.24
N GLU A 174 -10.89 13.00 2.52
CA GLU A 174 -11.06 14.07 3.50
C GLU A 174 -10.31 15.35 3.08
N GLN A 175 -9.08 15.20 2.59
CA GLN A 175 -8.26 16.34 2.18
C GLN A 175 -8.78 16.96 0.88
N PHE A 176 -9.30 16.17 -0.05
CA PHE A 176 -9.85 16.66 -1.31
C PHE A 176 -11.16 17.40 -1.11
N GLU A 177 -12.04 16.95 -0.21
CA GLU A 177 -13.25 17.70 0.15
C GLU A 177 -12.94 19.07 0.76
N LYS A 178 -11.84 19.20 1.49
CA LYS A 178 -11.34 20.51 1.94
C LYS A 178 -10.87 21.37 0.76
N VAL A 179 -10.24 20.77 -0.24
CA VAL A 179 -9.78 21.49 -1.44
C VAL A 179 -10.94 21.96 -2.32
N LYS A 180 -11.98 21.16 -2.51
CA LYS A 180 -13.16 21.53 -3.31
C LYS A 180 -13.88 22.78 -2.79
N LYS A 181 -13.81 23.03 -1.48
CA LYS A 181 -14.45 24.19 -0.82
C LYS A 181 -13.66 25.49 -0.99
N LEU A 182 -12.47 25.46 -1.59
CA LEU A 182 -11.64 26.64 -1.77
C LEU A 182 -12.08 27.47 -2.98
N ALA A 183 -12.15 28.78 -2.80
CA ALA A 183 -12.27 29.73 -3.90
C ALA A 183 -11.06 29.57 -4.85
N GLY A 184 -11.29 28.99 -6.03
CA GLY A 184 -10.26 28.66 -7.02
C GLY A 184 -10.35 27.24 -7.58
N TYR A 185 -10.93 26.29 -6.85
CA TYR A 185 -11.13 24.93 -7.36
C TYR A 185 -12.14 24.90 -8.52
N GLU A 186 -13.22 25.68 -8.44
CA GLU A 186 -14.25 25.77 -9.49
C GLU A 186 -13.69 26.18 -10.85
N TRP A 187 -12.68 27.06 -10.87
CA TRP A 187 -11.97 27.45 -12.09
C TRP A 187 -11.07 26.34 -12.63
N LEU A 188 -10.47 25.56 -11.73
CA LEU A 188 -9.54 24.49 -12.10
C LEU A 188 -10.28 23.26 -12.63
N ASN A 189 -11.39 22.88 -12.01
CA ASN A 189 -12.11 21.62 -12.26
C ASN A 189 -12.39 21.33 -13.76
N PRO A 190 -12.85 22.29 -14.58
CA PRO A 190 -13.08 22.05 -16.00
C PRO A 190 -11.81 21.74 -16.81
N GLN A 191 -10.64 22.17 -16.34
CA GLN A 191 -9.36 22.05 -17.05
C GLN A 191 -8.59 20.78 -16.67
N LEU A 192 -9.01 20.06 -15.62
CA LEU A 192 -8.19 19.00 -15.03
C LEU A 192 -7.90 17.82 -15.97
N ASN A 193 -8.88 17.45 -16.81
CA ASN A 193 -8.70 16.38 -17.78
C ASN A 193 -7.72 16.77 -18.91
N ASP A 194 -7.72 18.04 -19.30
CA ASP A 194 -6.87 18.54 -20.39
C ASP A 194 -5.39 18.69 -19.98
N LEU A 195 -5.11 18.64 -18.68
CA LEU A 195 -3.77 18.77 -18.12
C LEU A 195 -3.03 17.44 -18.01
N LEU A 196 -3.72 16.30 -18.17
CA LEU A 196 -3.06 15.00 -17.99
C LEU A 196 -1.98 14.81 -19.06
N ASN A 197 -0.78 14.44 -18.62
CA ASN A 197 0.28 13.99 -19.50
C ASN A 197 -0.14 12.68 -20.19
N SER A 198 0.63 12.25 -21.19
CA SER A 198 0.37 10.98 -21.91
C SER A 198 0.39 9.74 -21.01
N ASP A 199 1.03 9.82 -19.84
CA ASP A 199 1.05 8.75 -18.82
C ASP A 199 -0.12 8.83 -17.83
N GLY A 200 -1.03 9.80 -17.98
CA GLY A 200 -2.19 10.00 -17.10
C GLY A 200 -1.86 10.71 -15.78
N LEU A 201 -0.64 11.22 -15.59
CA LEU A 201 -0.28 12.04 -14.45
C LEU A 201 -0.48 13.53 -14.74
N MET A 202 -0.87 14.29 -13.72
CA MET A 202 -0.85 15.74 -13.82
C MET A 202 0.59 16.29 -13.89
N PRO A 203 0.83 17.44 -14.56
CA PRO A 203 2.13 18.09 -14.62
C PRO A 203 2.65 18.49 -13.24
N GLU A 204 3.95 18.67 -13.13
CA GLU A 204 4.57 19.18 -11.92
C GLU A 204 4.13 20.61 -11.64
N TRP A 205 3.92 20.95 -10.37
CA TRP A 205 3.45 22.29 -9.98
C TRP A 205 4.24 23.42 -10.65
N ASP A 206 5.56 23.31 -10.69
CA ASP A 206 6.47 24.35 -11.16
C ASP A 206 6.54 24.45 -12.71
N THR A 207 5.90 23.54 -13.45
CA THR A 207 5.85 23.57 -14.93
C THR A 207 4.54 24.09 -15.49
N ILE A 208 3.53 24.27 -14.66
CA ILE A 208 2.20 24.72 -15.08
C ILE A 208 2.20 26.23 -15.21
N ALA A 209 1.71 26.74 -16.35
CA ALA A 209 1.59 28.17 -16.62
C ALA A 209 0.42 28.83 -15.84
N TRP A 210 0.34 28.61 -14.53
CA TRP A 210 -0.68 29.19 -13.66
C TRP A 210 -0.12 30.29 -12.77
N PRO A 211 -0.97 31.25 -12.35
CA PRO A 211 -0.59 32.22 -11.34
C PRO A 211 -0.48 31.54 -9.97
N HIS A 212 0.70 30.99 -9.67
CA HIS A 212 1.00 30.32 -8.40
C HIS A 212 0.63 31.20 -7.19
N GLY A 213 0.01 30.58 -6.17
CA GLY A 213 -0.26 31.23 -4.89
C GLY A 213 -1.43 32.21 -4.86
N LYS A 214 -2.03 32.58 -6.02
CA LYS A 214 -3.25 33.41 -6.04
C LYS A 214 -4.53 32.60 -5.81
N ASN A 215 -4.61 31.40 -6.38
CA ASN A 215 -5.83 30.57 -6.38
C ASN A 215 -5.65 29.18 -5.74
N LEU A 216 -4.42 28.65 -5.75
CA LEU A 216 -4.08 27.34 -5.21
C LEU A 216 -2.63 27.35 -4.73
N SER A 217 -2.34 26.69 -3.61
CA SER A 217 -0.99 26.42 -3.13
C SER A 217 -0.47 25.09 -3.66
N LYS A 218 0.86 24.91 -3.68
CA LYS A 218 1.52 23.64 -4.05
C LYS A 218 0.98 22.44 -3.26
N LYS A 219 0.68 22.62 -1.97
CA LYS A 219 0.09 21.57 -1.11
C LYS A 219 -1.33 21.19 -1.54
N GLN A 220 -2.17 22.18 -1.87
CA GLN A 220 -3.53 21.92 -2.34
C GLN A 220 -3.52 21.27 -3.72
N TYR A 221 -2.61 21.71 -4.62
CA TYR A 221 -2.41 21.07 -5.92
C TYR A 221 -2.04 19.59 -5.80
N ALA A 222 -1.12 19.24 -4.90
CA ALA A 222 -0.78 17.84 -4.67
C ALA A 222 -2.00 16.96 -4.31
N TRP A 223 -2.95 17.50 -3.53
CA TRP A 223 -4.20 16.80 -3.22
C TRP A 223 -5.15 16.70 -4.43
N VAL A 224 -5.19 17.71 -5.29
CA VAL A 224 -5.91 17.63 -6.56
C VAL A 224 -5.34 16.51 -7.44
N CYS A 225 -4.01 16.45 -7.59
CA CYS A 225 -3.35 15.39 -8.36
C CYS A 225 -3.71 13.99 -7.85
N ARG A 226 -3.68 13.80 -6.52
CA ARG A 226 -4.03 12.51 -5.90
C ARG A 226 -5.47 12.12 -6.18
N ALA A 227 -6.40 13.06 -5.96
CA ALA A 227 -7.83 12.81 -6.16
C ALA A 227 -8.21 12.58 -7.62
N HIS A 228 -7.42 13.10 -8.56
CA HIS A 228 -7.63 12.92 -10.00
C HIS A 228 -6.99 11.67 -10.56
N ASN A 229 -6.18 10.94 -9.78
CA ASN A 229 -5.62 9.67 -10.20
C ASN A 229 -6.51 8.51 -9.71
N PRO A 230 -7.34 7.89 -10.58
CA PRO A 230 -8.27 6.84 -10.17
C PRO A 230 -7.56 5.57 -9.66
N LEU A 231 -6.26 5.40 -9.95
CA LEU A 231 -5.50 4.23 -9.52
C LEU A 231 -5.05 4.33 -8.04
N LEU A 232 -4.99 5.53 -7.45
CA LEU A 232 -4.69 5.68 -6.02
C LEU A 232 -5.83 5.20 -5.12
N TYR A 233 -7.06 5.09 -5.65
CA TYR A 233 -8.26 4.75 -4.87
C TYR A 233 -8.17 3.34 -4.24
N ILE A 234 -7.49 2.38 -4.88
CA ILE A 234 -7.34 1.01 -4.36
C ILE A 234 -6.53 0.95 -3.06
N LYS A 235 -5.72 1.97 -2.76
CA LYS A 235 -4.93 2.07 -1.52
C LYS A 235 -5.68 2.77 -0.37
N GLN A 236 -6.87 3.31 -0.59
CA GLN A 236 -7.55 4.19 0.37
C GLN A 236 -8.32 3.47 1.48
N GLN A 237 -8.62 2.18 1.31
CA GLN A 237 -9.50 1.48 2.23
C GLN A 237 -8.75 0.48 3.10
N CYS A 238 -7.93 1.09 3.96
CA CYS A 238 -7.67 0.50 5.25
C CYS A 238 -8.62 1.14 6.27
N ASP A 239 -9.02 0.43 7.33
CA ASP A 239 -9.79 1.07 8.41
C ASP A 239 -8.98 2.13 9.16
N ASP A 240 -9.60 2.76 10.17
CA ASP A 240 -8.96 3.72 11.07
C ASP A 240 -7.68 3.18 11.73
N ALA A 241 -7.53 1.85 11.75
CA ALA A 241 -6.36 1.13 12.22
C ALA A 241 -5.55 0.53 11.07
N GLY A 242 -5.53 1.09 9.85
CA GLY A 242 -4.61 0.70 8.79
C GLY A 242 -4.75 -0.75 8.28
N ARG A 243 -5.75 -1.51 8.75
CA ARG A 243 -6.02 -2.89 8.34
C ARG A 243 -6.76 -2.86 7.01
N ILE A 244 -6.46 -3.79 6.11
CA ILE A 244 -7.32 -4.05 4.94
C ILE A 244 -8.71 -4.39 5.48
N SER A 245 -9.63 -3.43 5.49
CA SER A 245 -10.95 -3.56 6.09
C SER A 245 -11.89 -4.30 5.14
N GLU A 246 -13.10 -4.66 5.57
CA GLU A 246 -14.12 -5.22 4.69
C GLU A 246 -14.40 -4.25 3.54
N LEU A 247 -13.70 -4.48 2.44
CA LEU A 247 -13.68 -3.62 1.27
C LEU A 247 -15.07 -3.65 0.59
N ALA A 248 -15.92 -2.71 0.97
CA ALA A 248 -17.17 -2.40 0.30
C ALA A 248 -16.92 -1.28 -0.72
N PHE A 249 -17.24 -1.54 -1.99
CA PHE A 249 -17.23 -0.59 -3.10
C PHE A 249 -18.66 -0.33 -3.55
#